data_AF-A0A7V2AMS2-F1
#
_entry.id   AF-A0A7V2AMS2-F1
#
_cell.length_a   1.000
_cell.length_b   1.000
_cell.length_c   1.000
_cell.angle_alpha   90.00
_cell.angle_beta   90.00
_cell.angle_gamma   90.00
#
_symmetry.space_group_name_H-M   'P 1'
#
loop_
_entity.id
_entity.type
_entity.pdbx_description
1 polymer ?
#
loop_
_entity_poly.entity_id
_entity_poly.type
_entity_poly.pdbx_seq_one_letter_code
_entity_poly.pdbx_strand_id
1 'polypeptide(L)'
;MKYSLRIKLSLSYVLVALISIALIMALTNIFLDKYFREYVNQNQLKKNREVITSISQQYQDNGQWNMDMIETIGVSALENGLIIKVKDISGKVIWDATVHNNGMCQRIIEHMAQNVNSRYPHTKGTYKEVPYPVNNKLTKVGEVKIGSYGPYYLSD
;
A
#
# COMPACT_ATOMS: atom_id res chain seq x y z
N MET A 1 33.24 0.21 -51.98
CA MET A 1 33.14 -1.22 -51.60
C MET A 1 31.72 -1.70 -51.83
N LYS A 2 31.49 -2.75 -52.65
CA LYS A 2 30.17 -3.36 -52.85
C LYS A 2 29.98 -4.45 -51.77
N TYR A 3 29.08 -4.26 -50.82
CA TYR A 3 28.77 -5.25 -49.79
C TYR A 3 28.18 -6.52 -50.42
N SER A 4 28.71 -7.69 -50.06
CA SER A 4 28.20 -8.97 -50.57
C SER A 4 26.77 -9.22 -50.09
N LEU A 5 25.99 -9.99 -50.86
CA LEU A 5 24.59 -10.32 -50.54
C LEU A 5 24.44 -10.93 -49.13
N ARG A 6 25.43 -11.73 -48.70
CA ARG A 6 25.49 -12.36 -47.38
C ARG A 6 25.56 -11.33 -46.25
N ILE A 7 26.38 -10.29 -46.41
CA ILE A 7 26.51 -9.22 -45.40
C ILE A 7 25.21 -8.42 -45.27
N LYS A 8 24.52 -8.13 -46.38
CA LYS A 8 23.23 -7.42 -46.34
C LYS A 8 22.14 -8.23 -45.64
N LEU A 9 22.07 -9.54 -45.89
CA LEU A 9 21.11 -10.43 -45.25
C LEU A 9 21.41 -10.59 -43.75
N SER A 10 22.67 -10.86 -43.38
CA SER A 10 23.06 -10.94 -41.96
C SER A 10 22.79 -9.64 -41.20
N LEU A 11 23.06 -8.48 -41.81
CA LEU A 11 22.78 -7.18 -41.19
C LEU A 11 21.28 -6.96 -40.97
N SER A 12 20.44 -7.38 -41.92
CA SER A 12 18.98 -7.33 -41.78
C SER A 12 18.49 -8.16 -40.59
N TYR A 13 19.00 -9.39 -40.44
CA TYR A 13 18.62 -10.24 -39.31
C TYR A 13 19.07 -9.68 -37.95
N VAL A 14 20.29 -9.15 -37.88
CA VAL A 14 20.79 -8.48 -36.67
C VAL A 14 19.92 -7.26 -36.33
N LEU A 15 19.56 -6.45 -37.32
CA LEU A 15 18.70 -5.28 -37.13
C LEU A 15 17.33 -5.69 -36.59
N VAL A 16 16.70 -6.72 -37.17
CA VAL A 16 15.43 -7.25 -36.69
C VAL A 16 15.54 -7.75 -35.26
N ALA A 17 16.58 -8.51 -34.92
CA ALA A 17 16.80 -9.00 -33.56
C ALA A 17 16.97 -7.85 -32.54
N LEU A 18 17.73 -6.81 -32.90
CA LEU A 18 17.92 -5.62 -32.06
C LEU A 18 16.60 -4.86 -31.85
N ILE A 19 15.79 -4.71 -32.90
CA ILE A 19 14.46 -4.08 -32.80
C ILE A 19 13.56 -4.91 -31.89
N SER A 20 13.55 -6.24 -32.03
CA SER A 20 12.77 -7.12 -31.17
C SER A 20 13.17 -6.99 -29.70
N ILE A 21 14.48 -6.98 -29.39
CA ILE A 21 14.97 -6.81 -28.01
C ILE A 21 14.57 -5.43 -27.46
N ALA A 22 14.73 -4.37 -28.25
CA ALA A 22 14.35 -3.03 -27.85
C ALA A 22 12.84 -2.91 -27.57
N LEU A 23 12.00 -3.54 -28.41
CA LEU A 23 10.55 -3.58 -28.20
C LEU A 23 10.18 -4.35 -26.93
N ILE A 24 10.79 -5.52 -26.69
CA ILE A 24 10.55 -6.29 -25.47
C ILE A 24 10.93 -5.45 -24.24
N MET A 25 12.10 -4.82 -24.24
CA MET A 25 12.56 -3.98 -23.13
C MET A 25 11.60 -2.81 -22.86
N ALA A 26 11.14 -2.13 -23.91
CA ALA A 26 10.18 -1.03 -23.79
C ALA A 26 8.83 -1.51 -23.23
N LEU A 27 8.28 -2.61 -23.77
CA LEU A 27 7.01 -3.17 -23.34
C LEU A 27 7.07 -3.65 -21.89
N THR A 28 8.11 -4.41 -21.52
CA THR A 28 8.29 -4.90 -20.15
C THR A 28 8.32 -3.74 -19.16
N ASN A 29 9.06 -2.67 -19.45
CA ASN A 29 9.14 -1.54 -18.53
C ASN A 29 7.76 -0.84 -18.33
N ILE A 30 7.00 -0.67 -19.41
CA ILE A 30 5.66 -0.05 -19.35
C ILE A 30 4.66 -0.93 -18.61
N PHE A 31 4.61 -2.23 -18.93
CA PHE A 31 3.63 -3.13 -18.34
C PHE A 31 3.94 -3.45 -16.88
N LEU A 32 5.21 -3.68 -16.54
CA LEU A 32 5.63 -4.06 -15.19
C LEU A 32 5.23 -2.98 -14.17
N ASP A 33 5.46 -1.71 -14.49
CA ASP A 33 5.10 -0.60 -13.61
C ASP A 33 3.58 -0.50 -13.39
N LYS A 34 2.77 -0.75 -14.44
CA LYS A 34 1.30 -0.82 -14.30
C LYS A 34 0.87 -1.98 -13.39
N TYR A 35 1.37 -3.19 -13.64
CA TYR A 35 1.00 -4.36 -12.83
C TYR A 35 1.46 -4.24 -11.39
N PHE A 36 2.64 -3.66 -11.16
CA PHE A 36 3.15 -3.41 -9.82
C PHE A 36 2.25 -2.46 -9.02
N ARG A 37 1.81 -1.34 -9.61
CA ARG A 37 0.88 -0.42 -8.95
C ARG A 37 -0.42 -1.09 -8.55
N GLU A 38 -0.99 -1.88 -9.46
CA GLU A 38 -2.24 -2.59 -9.21
C GLU A 38 -2.06 -3.59 -8.06
N TYR A 39 -0.99 -4.38 -8.11
CA TYR A 39 -0.64 -5.34 -7.06
C TYR A 39 -0.51 -4.66 -5.69
N VAL A 40 0.24 -3.56 -5.60
CA VAL A 40 0.45 -2.82 -4.35
C VAL A 40 -0.88 -2.28 -3.80
N ASN A 41 -1.71 -1.67 -4.64
CA ASN A 41 -3.01 -1.14 -4.21
C ASN A 41 -3.95 -2.26 -3.71
N GLN A 42 -4.01 -3.39 -4.41
CA GLN A 42 -4.82 -4.53 -4.00
C GLN A 42 -4.32 -5.12 -2.69
N ASN A 43 -3.01 -5.26 -2.54
CA ASN A 43 -2.39 -5.73 -1.30
C ASN A 43 -2.71 -4.80 -0.13
N GLN A 44 -2.69 -3.49 -0.36
CA GLN A 44 -3.06 -2.52 0.67
C GLN A 44 -4.52 -2.62 1.08
N LEU A 45 -5.43 -2.69 0.12
CA LEU A 45 -6.86 -2.85 0.41
C LEU A 45 -7.13 -4.15 1.16
N LYS A 46 -6.38 -5.21 0.87
CA LYS A 46 -6.45 -6.49 1.59
C LYS A 46 -5.98 -6.33 3.04
N LYS A 47 -4.78 -5.77 3.28
CA LYS A 47 -4.25 -5.50 4.63
C LYS A 47 -5.22 -4.63 5.46
N ASN A 48 -5.74 -3.55 4.86
CA ASN A 48 -6.71 -2.68 5.50
C ASN A 48 -7.97 -3.46 5.91
N ARG A 49 -8.52 -4.28 5.00
CA ARG A 49 -9.71 -5.10 5.26
C ARG A 49 -9.46 -6.12 6.37
N GLU A 50 -8.31 -6.76 6.39
CA GLU A 50 -7.93 -7.72 7.43
C GLU A 50 -7.94 -7.05 8.81
N VAL A 51 -7.25 -5.92 8.97
CA VAL A 51 -7.23 -5.17 10.24
C VAL A 51 -8.63 -4.70 10.65
N ILE A 52 -9.43 -4.15 9.72
CA ILE A 52 -10.81 -3.72 10.00
C ILE A 52 -11.67 -4.90 10.45
N THR A 53 -11.50 -6.06 9.81
CA THR A 53 -12.25 -7.28 10.14
C THR A 53 -11.87 -7.79 11.53
N SER A 54 -10.57 -7.83 11.84
CA SER A 54 -10.08 -8.21 13.17
C SER A 54 -10.60 -7.29 14.27
N ILE A 55 -10.65 -5.97 14.02
CA ILE A 55 -11.22 -4.98 14.95
C ILE A 55 -12.73 -5.15 15.08
N SER A 56 -13.46 -5.35 13.97
CA SER A 56 -14.91 -5.58 13.97
C SER A 56 -15.30 -6.75 14.87
N GLN A 57 -14.53 -7.84 14.84
CA GLN A 57 -14.74 -9.02 15.68
C GLN A 57 -14.56 -8.76 17.18
N GLN A 58 -13.93 -7.64 17.55
CA GLN A 58 -13.73 -7.27 18.96
C GLN A 58 -14.89 -6.46 19.54
N TYR A 59 -15.91 -6.14 18.75
CA TYR A 59 -17.14 -5.54 19.25
C TYR A 59 -18.09 -6.61 19.78
N GLN A 60 -18.42 -6.51 21.07
CA GLN A 60 -19.23 -7.50 21.79
C GLN A 60 -20.73 -7.19 21.71
N ASP A 61 -21.57 -8.19 21.94
CA ASP A 61 -23.05 -8.05 21.89
C ASP A 61 -23.61 -7.10 22.97
N ASN A 62 -22.87 -6.87 24.06
CA ASN A 62 -23.19 -5.90 25.10
C ASN A 62 -22.89 -4.44 24.71
N GLY A 63 -22.42 -4.20 23.48
CA GLY A 63 -22.05 -2.88 22.98
C GLY A 63 -20.67 -2.38 23.43
N GLN A 64 -19.83 -3.25 24.00
CA GLN A 64 -18.49 -2.90 24.45
C GLN A 64 -17.41 -3.42 23.51
N TRP A 65 -16.27 -2.74 23.53
CA TRP A 65 -15.07 -3.14 22.80
C TRP A 65 -14.17 -4.00 23.70
N ASN A 66 -13.65 -5.10 23.17
CA ASN A 66 -12.57 -5.84 23.83
C ASN A 66 -11.25 -5.06 23.72
N MET A 67 -10.98 -4.21 24.71
CA MET A 67 -9.84 -3.28 24.71
C MET A 67 -8.49 -4.00 24.62
N ASP A 68 -8.31 -5.11 25.35
CA ASP A 68 -7.04 -5.85 25.38
C ASP A 68 -6.71 -6.45 24.01
N MET A 69 -7.72 -6.97 23.31
CA MET A 69 -7.53 -7.51 21.97
C MET A 69 -7.32 -6.39 20.93
N ILE A 70 -7.99 -5.25 21.08
CA ILE A 70 -7.75 -4.08 20.21
C ILE A 70 -6.33 -3.54 20.40
N GLU A 71 -5.82 -3.50 21.63
CA GLU A 71 -4.42 -3.13 21.90
C GLU A 71 -3.48 -4.08 21.15
N THR A 72 -3.70 -5.39 21.27
CA THR A 72 -2.88 -6.40 20.60
C THR A 72 -2.91 -6.25 19.07
N ILE A 73 -4.10 -6.03 18.49
CA ILE A 73 -4.26 -5.78 17.05
C ILE A 73 -3.58 -4.48 16.64
N GLY A 74 -3.71 -3.41 17.44
CA GLY A 74 -3.12 -2.11 17.17
C GLY A 74 -1.60 -2.14 17.18
N VAL A 75 -1.00 -2.77 18.20
CA VAL A 75 0.45 -2.98 18.28
C VAL A 75 0.93 -3.79 17.08
N SER A 76 0.27 -4.91 16.77
CA SER A 76 0.65 -5.73 15.62
C SER A 76 0.51 -4.98 14.28
N ALA A 77 -0.53 -4.16 14.11
CA ALA A 77 -0.68 -3.33 12.93
C ALA A 77 0.48 -2.32 12.80
N LEU A 78 0.85 -1.68 13.91
CA LEU A 78 1.95 -0.72 13.95
C LEU A 78 3.30 -1.38 13.64
N GLU A 79 3.57 -2.56 14.20
CA GLU A 79 4.77 -3.35 13.90
C GLU A 79 4.86 -3.75 12.42
N ASN A 80 3.72 -3.99 11.78
CA ASN A 80 3.62 -4.27 10.35
C ASN A 80 3.59 -3.01 9.46
N GLY A 81 3.87 -1.83 10.02
CA GLY A 81 3.96 -0.58 9.28
C GLY A 81 2.61 0.12 9.02
N LEU A 82 1.51 -0.33 9.63
CA LEU A 82 0.21 0.34 9.53
C LEU A 82 -0.03 1.26 10.72
N ILE A 83 -0.21 2.56 10.45
CA ILE A 83 -0.61 3.53 11.46
C ILE A 83 -2.14 3.54 11.50
N ILE A 84 -2.73 3.07 12.59
CA ILE A 84 -4.19 3.03 12.75
C ILE A 84 -4.68 3.83 13.95
N LYS A 85 -5.93 4.27 13.87
CA LYS A 85 -6.66 4.93 14.96
C LYS A 85 -8.09 4.42 14.97
N VAL A 86 -8.49 3.80 16.07
CA VAL A 86 -9.80 3.16 16.25
C VAL A 86 -10.69 4.10 17.05
N LYS A 87 -11.90 4.35 16.52
CA LYS A 87 -12.93 5.14 17.17
C LYS A 87 -14.22 4.37 17.26
N ASP A 88 -14.89 4.53 18.39
CA ASP A 88 -16.26 4.08 18.61
C ASP A 88 -17.27 4.95 17.83
N ILE A 89 -18.53 4.49 17.72
CA ILE A 89 -19.61 5.22 17.05
C ILE A 89 -19.86 6.62 17.66
N SER A 90 -19.58 6.78 18.95
CA SER A 90 -19.65 8.06 19.66
C SER A 90 -18.52 9.03 19.29
N GLY A 91 -17.53 8.59 18.52
CA GLY A 91 -16.32 9.34 18.19
C GLY A 91 -15.21 9.25 19.26
N LYS A 92 -15.47 8.55 20.38
CA LYS A 92 -14.47 8.25 21.41
C LYS A 92 -13.33 7.44 20.80
N VAL A 93 -12.09 7.86 21.07
CA VAL A 93 -10.89 7.10 20.68
C VAL A 93 -10.78 5.87 21.57
N ILE A 94 -10.74 4.71 20.94
CA ILE A 94 -10.55 3.41 21.58
C ILE A 94 -9.07 3.05 21.60
N TRP A 95 -8.37 3.31 20.50
CA TRP A 95 -6.93 3.08 20.36
C TRP A 95 -6.31 4.02 19.33
N ASP A 96 -5.06 4.44 19.54
CA ASP A 96 -4.36 5.37 18.65
C ASP A 96 -2.85 5.09 18.61
N ALA A 97 -2.35 4.69 17.44
CA ALA A 97 -0.93 4.44 17.22
C ALA A 97 -0.03 5.62 17.58
N THR A 98 -0.50 6.86 17.36
CA THR A 98 0.29 8.07 17.63
C THR A 98 0.47 8.32 19.12
N VAL A 99 -0.50 7.90 19.94
CA VAL A 99 -0.42 7.95 21.40
C VAL A 99 0.42 6.79 21.91
N HIS A 100 0.26 5.60 21.33
CA HIS A 100 1.00 4.40 21.73
C HIS A 100 2.51 4.53 21.44
N ASN A 101 2.89 4.90 20.21
CA ASN A 101 4.30 5.07 19.83
C ASN A 101 4.48 6.02 18.64
N ASN A 102 4.52 7.33 18.95
CA ASN A 102 4.73 8.37 17.95
C ASN A 102 6.07 8.24 17.21
N GLY A 103 7.14 7.82 17.90
CA GLY A 103 8.47 7.66 17.28
C GLY A 103 8.50 6.56 16.21
N MET A 104 7.73 5.48 16.42
CA MET A 104 7.55 4.45 15.40
C MET A 104 6.68 4.95 14.24
N CYS A 105 5.59 5.67 14.53
CA CYS A 105 4.75 6.29 13.50
C CYS A 105 5.58 7.20 12.58
N GLN A 106 6.43 8.06 13.14
CA GLN A 106 7.27 8.97 12.38
C GLN A 106 8.24 8.22 11.47
N ARG A 107 8.90 7.16 11.98
CA ARG A 107 9.78 6.31 11.16
C ARG A 107 9.03 5.64 10.01
N ILE A 108 7.82 5.14 10.27
CA ILE A 108 6.96 4.54 9.22
C ILE A 108 6.60 5.58 8.16
N ILE A 109 6.24 6.80 8.56
CA ILE A 109 5.91 7.90 7.63
C ILE A 109 7.11 8.29 6.78
N GLU A 110 8.29 8.43 7.39
CA GLU A 110 9.54 8.74 6.69
C GLU A 110 9.91 7.64 5.70
N HIS A 111 9.77 6.38 6.09
CA HIS A 111 10.02 5.23 5.23
C HIS A 111 9.08 5.21 4.03
N MET A 112 7.77 5.41 4.25
CA MET A 112 6.79 5.54 3.16
C MET A 112 7.14 6.68 2.20
N ALA A 113 7.57 7.83 2.73
CA ALA A 113 7.96 8.98 1.92
C ALA A 113 9.19 8.68 1.05
N GLN A 114 10.21 8.01 1.62
CA GLN A 114 11.40 7.60 0.89
C GLN A 114 11.07 6.61 -0.24
N ASN A 115 10.21 5.63 0.02
CA ASN A 115 9.76 4.64 -0.97
C ASN A 115 9.00 5.27 -2.14
N VAL A 116 8.08 6.20 -1.86
CA VAL A 116 7.35 6.93 -2.90
C VAL A 116 8.29 7.83 -3.69
N ASN A 117 9.21 8.53 -3.02
CA ASN A 117 10.14 9.43 -3.71
C ASN A 117 11.16 8.69 -4.58
N SER A 118 11.63 7.50 -4.18
CA SER A 118 12.60 6.73 -4.95
C SER A 118 12.02 6.21 -6.28
N ARG A 119 10.75 5.78 -6.26
CA ARG A 119 10.07 5.22 -7.45
C ARG A 119 9.30 6.26 -8.26
N TYR A 120 8.79 7.30 -7.59
CA TYR A 120 7.95 8.35 -8.18
C TYR A 120 8.40 9.76 -7.74
N PRO A 121 9.62 10.20 -8.12
CA PRO A 121 10.25 11.45 -7.63
C PRO A 121 9.48 12.73 -7.98
N HIS A 122 8.61 12.69 -8.99
CA HIS A 122 7.78 13.84 -9.39
C HIS A 122 6.41 13.87 -8.71
N THR A 123 6.11 12.93 -7.80
CA THR A 123 4.83 12.90 -7.07
C THR A 123 4.93 13.63 -5.74
N LYS A 124 4.09 14.66 -5.55
CA LYS A 124 3.92 15.33 -4.26
C LYS A 124 3.01 14.49 -3.36
N GLY A 125 3.57 13.46 -2.75
CA GLY A 125 2.90 12.65 -1.72
C GLY A 125 2.77 13.40 -0.40
N THR A 126 1.67 13.19 0.32
CA THR A 126 1.49 13.64 1.71
C THR A 126 0.88 12.50 2.51
N TYR A 127 1.18 12.46 3.80
CA TYR A 127 0.54 11.55 4.74
C TYR A 127 -0.91 11.96 4.97
N LYS A 128 -1.83 11.00 4.93
CA LYS A 128 -3.27 11.17 5.13
C LYS A 128 -3.85 10.00 5.90
N GLU A 129 -4.79 10.27 6.80
CA GLU A 129 -5.57 9.24 7.47
C GLU A 129 -6.87 8.99 6.69
N VAL A 130 -7.04 7.79 6.15
CA VAL A 130 -8.25 7.38 5.42
C VAL A 130 -9.22 6.68 6.37
N PRO A 131 -10.46 7.18 6.52
CA PRO A 131 -11.45 6.56 7.40
C PRO A 131 -12.11 5.34 6.73
N TYR A 132 -12.28 4.27 7.52
CA TYR A 132 -13.02 3.06 7.13
C TYR A 132 -14.07 2.72 8.19
N PRO A 133 -15.32 2.46 7.80
CA PRO A 133 -16.36 2.07 8.75
C PRO A 133 -16.06 0.70 9.35
N VAL A 134 -16.27 0.56 10.66
CA VAL A 134 -16.32 -0.74 11.32
C VAL A 134 -17.79 -1.11 11.49
N ASN A 135 -18.18 -2.23 10.88
CA ASN A 135 -19.53 -2.75 10.99
C ASN A 135 -19.52 -4.01 11.84
N ASN A 136 -20.48 -4.13 12.76
CA ASN A 136 -20.85 -5.41 13.35
C ASN A 136 -22.12 -5.90 12.63
N LYS A 137 -22.03 -7.05 11.96
CA LYS A 137 -23.07 -7.56 11.04
C LYS A 137 -23.42 -6.50 9.98
N LEU A 138 -24.53 -5.77 10.13
CA LEU A 138 -25.00 -4.75 9.20
C LEU A 138 -25.02 -3.33 9.79
N THR A 139 -24.60 -3.17 11.05
CA THR A 139 -24.67 -1.90 11.77
C THR A 139 -23.27 -1.31 11.94
N LYS A 140 -23.11 -0.03 11.59
CA LYS A 140 -21.87 0.71 11.88
C LYS A 140 -21.72 0.88 13.39
N VAL A 141 -20.62 0.38 13.94
CA VAL A 141 -20.28 0.47 15.37
C VAL A 141 -19.07 1.36 15.64
N GLY A 142 -18.34 1.76 14.59
CA GLY A 142 -17.18 2.62 14.74
C GLY A 142 -16.52 2.97 13.42
N GLU A 143 -15.28 3.45 13.53
CA GLU A 143 -14.42 3.81 12.40
C GLU A 143 -12.96 3.50 12.74
N VAL A 144 -12.23 2.95 11.77
CA VAL A 144 -10.76 2.85 11.82
C VAL A 144 -10.20 3.81 10.79
N LYS A 145 -9.35 4.72 11.23
CA LYS A 145 -8.54 5.54 10.33
C LYS A 145 -7.21 4.84 10.10
N ILE A 146 -6.82 4.69 8.85
CA ILE A 146 -5.55 4.08 8.45
C ILE A 146 -4.71 5.12 7.74
N GLY A 147 -3.49 5.34 8.22
CA GLY A 147 -2.50 6.22 7.64
C GLY A 147 -2.05 5.72 6.26
N SER A 148 -1.92 6.64 5.31
CA SER A 148 -1.53 6.39 3.93
C SER A 148 -0.64 7.53 3.41
N TYR A 149 0.31 7.22 2.52
CA TYR A 149 1.21 8.20 1.94
C TYR A 149 1.11 8.22 0.41
N GLY A 150 0.76 9.37 -0.17
CA GLY A 150 0.69 9.56 -1.63
C GLY A 150 -0.51 8.89 -2.31
N PRO A 151 -0.62 8.98 -3.66
CA PRO A 151 -1.69 8.28 -4.41
C PRO A 151 -1.49 6.75 -4.47
N TYR A 152 -0.31 6.25 -4.06
CA TYR A 152 0.07 4.84 -4.07
C TYR A 152 0.75 4.51 -2.73
N TYR A 153 0.18 3.56 -1.99
CA TYR A 153 0.73 3.16 -0.69
C TYR A 153 1.87 2.17 -0.88
N LEU A 154 3.13 2.62 -0.75
CA LEU A 154 4.31 1.76 -0.83
C LEU A 154 4.86 1.47 0.57
N SER A 155 4.23 0.54 1.30
CA SER A 155 4.92 -0.15 2.40
C SER A 155 5.81 -1.23 1.81
N ASP A 156 7.00 -1.43 2.38
CA ASP A 156 7.85 -2.59 2.05
C ASP A 156 7.12 -3.93 2.18
#